data_AF-A0A8T7KVK6-F1
#
_entry.id   AF-A0A8T7KVK6-F1
#
_cell.length_a   1.000
_cell.length_b   1.000
_cell.length_c   1.000
_cell.angle_alpha   90.00
_cell.angle_beta   90.00
_cell.angle_gamma   90.00
#
_symmetry.space_group_name_H-M   'P 1'
#
loop_
_entity.id
_entity.type
_entity.pdbx_description
1 polymer ?
#
loop_
_entity_poly.entity_id
_entity_poly.type
_entity_poly.pdbx_seq_one_letter_code
_entity_poly.pdbx_strand_id
1 'polypeptide(L)'
;MRSTASEYAPYFRNGLLYLPEKTVSLLIECGLEKELAQAAMNGLALDDNRIQIARINRVLEEALAKMEEDSQPFRALASDESKFMMTGKPPANV
;
A
#
# COMPACT_ATOMS: atom_id res chain seq x y z
N MET A 1 4.24 21.29 -3.08
CA MET A 1 4.33 20.57 -4.37
C MET A 1 3.10 19.69 -4.51
N ARG A 2 2.24 19.93 -5.50
CA ARG A 2 1.10 19.02 -5.77
C ARG A 2 1.66 17.80 -6.47
N SER A 3 1.73 16.66 -5.79
CA SER A 3 2.01 15.39 -6.46
C SER A 3 0.85 15.10 -7.41
N THR A 4 1.15 14.99 -8.70
CA THR A 4 0.17 14.49 -9.66
C THR A 4 0.08 12.98 -9.49
N ALA A 5 -1.10 12.44 -9.17
CA ALA A 5 -1.33 11.01 -8.99
C ALA A 5 -0.76 10.13 -10.11
N SER A 6 -0.55 10.71 -11.30
CA SER A 6 0.16 10.10 -12.44
C SER A 6 1.56 9.58 -12.13
N GLU A 7 2.28 10.10 -11.12
CA GLU A 7 3.64 9.65 -10.81
C GLU A 7 3.69 8.32 -10.05
N TYR A 8 2.54 7.90 -9.49
CA TYR A 8 2.39 6.66 -8.73
C TYR A 8 1.53 5.60 -9.46
N ALA A 9 0.81 6.02 -10.50
CA ALA A 9 -0.13 5.15 -11.20
C ALA A 9 0.60 4.11 -12.08
N PRO A 10 0.29 2.81 -11.93
CA PRO A 10 0.71 1.81 -12.90
C PRO A 10 0.19 2.16 -14.30
N TYR A 11 0.93 1.79 -15.34
CA TYR A 11 0.56 2.08 -16.72
C TYR A 11 0.86 0.90 -17.65
N PHE A 12 0.14 0.85 -18.76
CA PHE A 12 0.31 -0.20 -19.77
C PHE A 12 1.04 0.33 -20.99
N ARG A 13 2.01 -0.43 -21.49
CA ARG A 13 2.72 -0.14 -22.73
C ARG A 13 3.10 -1.45 -23.42
N ASN A 14 2.82 -1.57 -24.72
CA ASN A 14 3.16 -2.76 -25.51
C ASN A 14 2.68 -4.10 -24.90
N GLY A 15 1.50 -4.12 -24.25
CA GLY A 15 0.96 -5.31 -23.61
C GLY A 15 1.57 -5.68 -22.25
N LEU A 16 2.48 -4.85 -21.74
CA LEU A 16 3.11 -5.04 -20.43
C LEU A 16 2.61 -3.99 -19.43
N LEU A 17 2.45 -4.41 -18.18
CA LEU A 17 2.17 -3.57 -17.03
C LEU A 17 3.48 -3.05 -16.45
N TYR A 18 3.59 -1.73 -16.31
CA TYR A 18 4.73 -1.05 -15.72
C TYR A 18 4.32 -0.37 -14.43
N LEU A 19 5.18 -0.46 -13.43
CA LEU A 19 5.07 0.33 -12.21
C LEU A 19 6.11 1.47 -12.24
N PRO A 20 5.69 2.73 -11.98
CA PRO A 20 6.62 3.84 -11.86
C PRO A 20 7.64 3.62 -10.73
N GLU A 21 8.82 4.22 -10.88
CA GLU A 21 9.92 4.12 -9.90
C GLU A 21 9.45 4.49 -8.48
N LYS A 22 8.70 5.58 -8.32
CA LYS A 22 8.19 6.01 -7.00
C LYS A 22 7.31 4.95 -6.34
N THR A 23 6.44 4.30 -7.11
CA THR A 23 5.59 3.21 -6.62
C THR A 23 6.43 2.02 -6.20
N VAL A 24 7.45 1.68 -7.01
CA VAL A 24 8.35 0.58 -6.72
C VAL A 24 9.19 0.84 -5.47
N SER A 25 9.70 2.06 -5.28
CA SER A 25 10.42 2.45 -4.05
C SER A 25 9.55 2.28 -2.81
N LEU A 26 8.30 2.75 -2.85
CA LEU A 26 7.35 2.57 -1.74
C LEU A 26 7.11 1.09 -1.44
N LEU A 27 6.92 0.27 -2.46
CA LEU A 27 6.68 -1.16 -2.27
C LEU A 27 7.91 -1.88 -1.70
N ILE A 28 9.14 -1.47 -2.08
CA ILE A 28 10.38 -2.01 -1.49
C ILE A 28 10.44 -1.68 0.00
N GLU A 29 10.13 -0.44 0.39
CA GLU A 29 10.07 -0.04 1.82
C GLU A 29 9.02 -0.86 2.59
N CYS A 30 7.96 -1.30 1.90
CA CYS A 30 6.92 -2.15 2.46
C CYS A 30 7.24 -3.65 2.41
N GLY A 31 8.40 -4.05 1.90
CA GLY A 31 8.87 -5.45 1.91
C GLY A 31 8.82 -6.16 0.55
N LEU A 32 8.62 -5.45 -0.56
CA LEU A 32 8.75 -6.03 -1.89
C LEU A 32 10.22 -6.40 -2.18
N GLU A 33 10.43 -7.62 -2.70
CA GLU A 33 11.74 -8.09 -3.13
C GLU A 33 12.31 -7.23 -4.27
N LYS A 34 13.61 -6.95 -4.24
CA LYS A 34 14.29 -6.07 -5.20
C LYS A 34 14.21 -6.62 -6.63
N GLU A 35 14.28 -7.93 -6.80
CA GLU A 35 14.19 -8.61 -8.08
C GLU A 35 12.79 -8.44 -8.70
N LEU A 36 11.75 -8.56 -7.88
CA LEU A 36 10.36 -8.37 -8.29
C LEU A 36 10.05 -6.90 -8.59
N ALA A 37 10.60 -5.98 -7.79
CA ALA A 37 10.58 -4.56 -8.04
C ALA A 37 11.23 -4.19 -9.39
N GLN A 38 12.39 -4.77 -9.71
CA GLN A 38 13.04 -4.55 -10.99
C GLN A 38 12.22 -5.11 -12.16
N ALA A 39 11.62 -6.29 -11.99
CA ALA A 39 10.73 -6.88 -12.99
C ALA A 39 9.51 -5.97 -13.26
N ALA A 40 8.91 -5.42 -12.21
CA ALA A 40 7.82 -4.45 -12.29
C ALA A 40 8.16 -3.16 -13.06
N MET A 41 9.40 -2.68 -12.95
CA MET A 41 9.88 -1.52 -13.73
C MET A 41 10.20 -1.88 -15.19
N ASN A 42 10.61 -3.11 -15.44
CA ASN A 42 10.95 -3.58 -16.79
C ASN A 42 9.71 -4.00 -17.61
N GLY A 43 8.58 -4.18 -16.94
CA GLY A 43 7.29 -4.55 -17.53
C GLY A 43 6.92 -6.00 -17.23
N LEU A 44 5.67 -6.21 -16.82
CA LEU A 44 5.10 -7.51 -16.50
C LEU A 44 3.98 -7.85 -17.49
N ALA A 45 4.06 -9.02 -18.12
CA ALA A 45 2.98 -9.54 -18.93
C ALA A 45 1.86 -10.06 -18.01
N LEU A 46 0.62 -9.62 -18.24
CA LEU A 46 -0.50 -9.99 -17.37
C LEU A 46 -0.75 -11.50 -17.31
N ASP A 47 -0.46 -12.23 -18.40
CA ASP A 47 -0.70 -13.66 -18.48
C ASP A 47 0.46 -14.49 -17.92
N ASP A 48 1.70 -14.10 -18.22
CA ASP A 48 2.90 -14.86 -17.80
C ASP A 48 3.35 -14.49 -16.38
N ASN A 49 2.96 -13.31 -15.87
CA ASN A 49 3.42 -12.80 -14.59
C ASN A 49 2.32 -12.66 -13.52
N ARG A 50 1.26 -13.46 -13.62
CA ARG A 50 0.13 -13.43 -12.66
C ARG A 50 0.56 -13.56 -11.20
N ILE A 51 1.53 -14.45 -10.92
CA ILE A 51 2.01 -14.69 -9.55
C ILE A 51 2.77 -13.46 -9.02
N GLN A 52 3.63 -12.87 -9.85
CA GLN A 52 4.38 -11.65 -9.55
C GLN A 52 3.44 -10.48 -9.29
N ILE A 53 2.43 -10.31 -10.14
CA ILE A 53 1.41 -9.25 -10.02
C ILE A 53 0.60 -9.44 -8.73
N ALA A 54 0.15 -10.67 -8.44
CA ALA A 54 -0.57 -10.96 -7.20
C ALA A 54 0.27 -10.64 -5.95
N ARG A 55 1.57 -10.93 -6.00
CA ARG A 55 2.50 -10.61 -4.90
C ARG A 55 2.70 -9.10 -4.73
N ILE A 56 2.83 -8.36 -5.83
CA ILE A 56 2.89 -6.89 -5.80
C ILE A 56 1.60 -6.31 -5.21
N ASN A 57 0.43 -6.81 -5.63
CA ASN A 57 -0.86 -6.36 -5.10
C ASN A 57 -0.97 -6.60 -3.59
N ARG A 58 -0.53 -7.77 -3.11
CA ARG A 58 -0.52 -8.07 -1.68
C ARG A 58 0.33 -7.08 -0.88
N VAL A 59 1.55 -6.79 -1.34
CA VAL A 59 2.42 -5.82 -0.66
C VAL A 59 1.82 -4.42 -0.70
N LEU A 60 1.15 -4.04 -1.80
CA LEU A 60 0.45 -2.78 -1.91
C LEU A 60 -0.71 -2.68 -0.91
N GLU A 61 -1.53 -3.72 -0.78
CA GLU A 61 -2.63 -3.79 0.19
C GLU A 61 -2.10 -3.69 1.63
N GLU A 62 -1.02 -4.40 1.95
CA GLU A 62 -0.36 -4.33 3.25
C GLU A 62 0.21 -2.92 3.53
N ALA A 63 0.75 -2.25 2.51
CA ALA A 63 1.22 -0.86 2.62
C ALA A 63 0.07 0.11 2.89
N LEU A 64 -1.04 -0.02 2.16
CA LEU A 64 -2.23 0.81 2.33
C LEU A 64 -2.86 0.60 3.72
N ALA A 65 -2.95 -0.64 4.19
CA ALA A 65 -3.46 -0.95 5.52
C ALA A 65 -2.64 -0.27 6.63
N LYS A 66 -1.29 -0.31 6.54
CA LYS A 66 -0.42 0.39 7.49
C LYS A 66 -0.63 1.91 7.46
N MET A 67 -0.79 2.48 6.26
CA MET A 67 -1.06 3.92 6.12
C MET A 67 -2.42 4.32 6.69
N GLU A 68 -3.44 3.46 6.58
CA GLU A 68 -4.75 3.66 7.20
C GLU A 68 -4.65 3.60 8.74
N GLU A 69 -3.93 2.62 9.30
CA GLU A 69 -3.69 2.50 10.74
C GLU A 69 -2.96 3.71 11.33
N ASP A 70 -2.00 4.26 10.58
CA ASP A 70 -1.26 5.45 10.97
C ASP A 70 -2.01 6.77 10.76
N SER A 71 -3.17 6.73 10.08
CA SER A 71 -3.96 7.93 9.85
C SER A 71 -4.56 8.47 11.15
N GLN A 72 -4.52 9.81 11.32
CA GLN A 72 -5.10 10.51 12.48
C GLN A 72 -6.56 10.11 12.80
N PRO A 73 -7.46 9.93 11.80
CA PRO A 73 -8.83 9.49 12.04
C PRO A 73 -8.92 8.08 12.64
N PHE A 74 -8.08 7.14 12.16
CA PHE A 74 -8.04 5.79 12.70
C PHE A 74 -7.49 5.78 14.14
N ARG A 75 -6.41 6.52 14.41
CA ARG A 75 -5.89 6.72 15.77
C ARG A 75 -6.91 7.38 16.70
N ALA A 76 -7.67 8.35 16.19
CA ALA A 76 -8.72 9.03 16.96
C ALA A 76 -9.90 8.08 17.28
N LEU A 77 -10.29 7.20 16.37
CA LEU A 77 -11.35 6.19 16.59
C LEU A 77 -10.87 5.01 17.44
N ALA A 78 -9.60 4.63 17.33
CA ALA A 78 -8.99 3.56 18.12
C ALA A 78 -8.56 4.02 19.53
N SER A 79 -8.65 5.32 19.83
CA SER A 79 -8.31 5.88 21.14
C SER A 79 -9.25 5.36 22.23
N ASP A 80 -8.73 5.30 23.46
CA ASP A 80 -9.49 4.89 24.64
C ASP A 80 -10.69 5.84 24.90
N GLU A 81 -10.57 7.10 24.50
CA GLU A 81 -11.62 8.11 24.61
C GLU A 81 -12.79 7.81 23.66
N SER A 82 -12.51 7.43 22.41
CA SER A 82 -13.54 7.00 21.46
C SER A 82 -14.17 5.65 21.84
N LYS A 83 -13.37 4.72 22.38
CA LYS A 83 -13.90 3.45 22.94
C LYS A 83 -14.82 3.69 24.13
N PHE A 84 -14.48 4.62 25.03
CA PHE A 84 -15.34 5.01 26.13
C PHE A 84 -16.66 5.60 25.62
N MET A 85 -16.60 6.52 24.65
CA MET A 85 -17.79 7.17 24.08
C MET A 85 -18.71 6.18 23.34
N MET A 86 -18.17 5.13 22.70
CA MET A 86 -18.97 4.14 21.97
C MET A 86 -19.45 2.96 22.83
N THR A 87 -18.72 2.59 23.89
CA THR A 87 -19.04 1.40 24.70
C THR A 87 -19.54 1.72 26.10
N GLY A 88 -19.41 2.97 26.55
CA GLY A 88 -19.73 3.42 27.91
C GLY A 88 -18.84 2.79 29.00
N LYS A 89 -17.78 2.06 28.63
CA LYS A 89 -16.89 1.39 29.57
C LYS A 89 -15.57 2.14 29.67
N PRO A 90 -15.12 2.50 30.88
CA PRO A 90 -13.83 3.15 31.06
C PRO A 90 -12.69 2.25 30.58
N PRO A 91 -11.55 2.83 30.14
CA PRO A 91 -10.36 2.07 29.79
C PRO A 91 -9.93 1.20 30.97
N ALA A 92 -9.50 -0.03 30.70
CA ALA A 92 -9.27 -1.07 31.71
C ALA A 92 -8.14 -0.79 32.72
N ASN A 93 -7.52 0.40 32.67
CA ASN A 93 -6.40 0.82 33.52
C ASN A 93 -6.71 2.07 34.38
N VAL A 94 -7.92 2.16 34.94
CA VAL A 94 -8.25 3.11 36.02
C VAL A 94 -8.88 2.37 37.19
#